data_AF-A0A932A3N2-F1
#
_entry.id   AF-A0A932A3N2-F1
#
_cell.length_a   1.000
_cell.length_b   1.000
_cell.length_c   1.000
_cell.angle_alpha   90.00
_cell.angle_beta   90.00
_cell.angle_gamma   90.00
#
_symmetry.space_group_name_H-M   'P 1'
#
loop_
_entity.id
_entity.type
_entity.pdbx_description
1 polymer ?
#
loop_
_entity_poly.entity_id
_entity_poly.type
_entity_poly.pdbx_seq_one_letter_code
_entity_poly.pdbx_strand_id
1 'polypeptide(L)'
;AISCDDESVARLCASYIENVKAYTQREKVRNKYTGEYEEADERLMRSIEEKIDIPEIRIDDFRREIMNYIASLALEDKVFDYQSNERLRRALELKLFEEQKDTIKLSTLVSRSVDPIAQERINIVKSRLIKNYGYCEICSLDVLNFVASIYARGDVRRTA
;
A
#
# COMPACT_ATOMS: atom_id res chain seq x y z
N ALA A 1 -4.50 0.19 -14.66
CA ALA A 1 -3.43 0.40 -13.67
C ALA A 1 -4.00 0.29 -12.25
N ILE A 2 -4.98 1.13 -11.87
CA ILE A 2 -5.60 1.14 -10.53
C ILE A 2 -6.17 -0.24 -10.13
N SER A 3 -6.75 -0.99 -11.07
CA SER A 3 -7.32 -2.32 -10.80
C SER A 3 -6.30 -3.42 -10.45
N CYS A 4 -5.02 -3.25 -10.81
CA CYS A 4 -3.96 -4.23 -10.51
C CYS A 4 -3.52 -4.12 -9.04
N ASP A 5 -3.65 -2.92 -8.47
CA ASP A 5 -3.26 -2.63 -7.10
C ASP A 5 -4.34 -3.14 -6.14
N ASP A 6 -5.62 -2.98 -6.48
CA ASP A 6 -6.75 -3.45 -5.66
C ASP A 6 -6.77 -4.98 -5.48
N GLU A 7 -6.53 -5.75 -6.54
CA GLU A 7 -6.48 -7.21 -6.46
C GLU A 7 -5.28 -7.68 -5.60
N SER A 8 -4.16 -6.97 -5.68
CA SER A 8 -2.97 -7.25 -4.89
C SER A 8 -3.19 -6.95 -3.41
N VAL A 9 -3.86 -5.82 -3.09
CA VAL A 9 -4.28 -5.47 -1.73
C VAL A 9 -5.25 -6.53 -1.19
N ALA A 10 -6.22 -6.97 -1.98
CA ALA A 10 -7.17 -8.01 -1.56
C ALA A 10 -6.48 -9.34 -1.22
N ARG A 11 -5.50 -9.76 -2.03
CA ARG A 11 -4.69 -10.96 -1.75
C ARG A 11 -3.84 -10.82 -0.48
N LEU A 12 -3.20 -9.66 -0.30
CA LEU A 12 -2.43 -9.36 0.90
C LEU A 12 -3.33 -9.37 2.15
N CYS A 13 -4.53 -8.79 2.04
CA CYS A 13 -5.53 -8.79 3.10
C CYS A 13 -5.99 -10.20 3.47
N ALA A 14 -6.30 -11.05 2.47
CA ALA A 14 -6.69 -12.43 2.71
C ALA A 14 -5.59 -13.20 3.43
N SER A 15 -4.33 -13.03 3.02
CA SER A 15 -3.17 -13.63 3.70
C SER A 15 -3.05 -13.13 5.15
N TYR A 16 -3.20 -11.83 5.38
CA TYR A 16 -3.17 -11.25 6.72
C TYR A 16 -4.26 -11.85 7.62
N ILE A 17 -5.51 -11.94 7.14
CA ILE A 17 -6.63 -12.47 7.91
C ILE A 17 -6.46 -13.96 8.21
N GLU A 18 -6.00 -14.76 7.24
CA GLU A 18 -5.70 -16.18 7.45
C GLU A 18 -4.68 -16.36 8.59
N ASN A 19 -3.62 -15.55 8.61
CA ASN A 19 -2.60 -15.57 9.65
C ASN A 19 -3.12 -15.04 11.01
N VAL A 20 -3.91 -13.97 11.02
CA VAL A 20 -4.53 -13.44 12.25
C VAL A 20 -5.50 -14.44 12.86
N LYS A 21 -6.31 -15.12 12.02
CA LYS A 21 -7.18 -16.21 12.48
C LYS A 21 -6.38 -17.34 13.09
N ALA A 22 -5.34 -17.81 12.40
CA ALA A 22 -4.46 -18.86 12.90
C ALA A 22 -3.81 -18.48 14.24
N TYR A 23 -3.28 -17.25 14.35
CA TYR A 23 -2.66 -16.73 15.57
C TYR A 23 -3.64 -16.67 16.75
N THR A 24 -4.83 -16.11 16.53
CA THR A 24 -5.83 -15.90 17.58
C THR A 24 -6.52 -17.19 18.02
N GLN A 25 -6.74 -18.13 17.10
CA GLN A 25 -7.41 -19.41 17.35
C GLN A 25 -6.43 -20.55 17.66
N ARG A 26 -5.11 -20.31 17.58
CA ARG A 26 -4.05 -21.33 17.67
C ARG A 26 -4.26 -22.45 16.66
N GLU A 27 -4.72 -22.07 15.46
CA GLU A 27 -4.85 -22.94 14.31
C GLU A 27 -3.63 -22.79 13.39
N LYS A 28 -3.48 -23.70 12.44
CA LYS A 28 -2.42 -23.65 11.43
C LYS A 28 -2.95 -23.11 10.11
N VAL A 29 -2.12 -22.36 9.39
CA VAL A 29 -2.42 -21.87 8.04
C VAL A 29 -1.96 -22.92 7.03
N ARG A 30 -2.78 -23.18 6.01
CA ARG A 30 -2.37 -24.08 4.92
C ARG A 30 -1.50 -23.32 3.93
N ASN A 31 -0.25 -23.74 3.80
CA ASN A 31 0.66 -23.17 2.81
C ASN A 31 0.22 -23.58 1.40
N LYS A 32 0.02 -22.58 0.52
CA LYS A 32 -0.50 -22.77 -0.84
C LYS A 32 0.50 -23.44 -1.79
N TYR A 33 1.79 -23.46 -1.44
CA TYR A 33 2.87 -24.00 -2.27
C TYR A 33 3.25 -25.43 -1.86
N THR A 34 3.36 -25.69 -0.55
CA THR A 34 3.72 -27.03 -0.02
C THR A 34 2.49 -27.88 0.28
N GLY A 35 1.34 -27.25 0.50
CA GLY A 35 0.10 -27.92 0.93
C GLY A 35 0.08 -28.29 2.40
N GLU A 36 1.18 -28.07 3.13
CA GLU A 36 1.34 -28.38 4.54
C GLU A 36 0.71 -27.32 5.45
N TYR A 37 0.45 -27.70 6.70
CA TYR A 37 -0.07 -26.81 7.72
C TYR A 37 1.09 -26.22 8.53
N GLU A 38 1.24 -24.91 8.45
CA GLU A 38 2.30 -24.13 9.10
C GLU A 38 1.71 -23.23 10.19
N GLU A 39 2.56 -22.80 11.13
CA GLU A 39 2.17 -21.80 12.14
C GLU A 39 1.90 -20.44 11.48
N ALA A 40 1.17 -19.57 12.17
CA ALA A 40 0.89 -18.23 11.68
C ALA A 40 2.20 -17.45 11.42
N ASP A 41 2.28 -16.79 10.27
CA ASP A 41 3.41 -15.93 9.93
C ASP A 41 3.31 -14.59 10.67
N GLU A 42 3.85 -14.58 11.88
CA GLU A 42 3.93 -13.37 12.71
C GLU A 42 4.77 -12.26 12.08
N ARG A 43 5.76 -12.61 11.23
CA ARG A 43 6.59 -11.61 10.56
C ARG A 43 5.78 -10.87 9.51
N LEU A 44 4.97 -11.59 8.72
CA LEU A 44 4.05 -10.98 7.77
C LEU A 44 3.07 -10.04 8.49
N MET A 45 2.39 -10.53 9.54
CA MET A 45 1.43 -9.71 10.29
C MET A 45 2.09 -8.44 10.86
N ARG A 46 3.26 -8.60 11.48
CA ARG A 46 4.01 -7.46 12.05
C ARG A 46 4.39 -6.44 10.98
N SER A 47 4.85 -6.89 9.82
CA SER A 47 5.25 -6.01 8.72
C SER A 47 4.11 -5.14 8.15
N ILE A 48 2.85 -5.55 8.36
CA ILE A 48 1.65 -4.76 8.02
C ILE A 48 1.28 -3.84 9.18
N GLU A 49 1.21 -4.39 10.40
CA GLU A 49 0.81 -3.67 11.63
C GLU A 49 1.73 -2.48 11.95
N GLU A 50 3.02 -2.61 11.67
CA GLU A 50 4.01 -1.53 11.84
C GLU A 50 3.77 -0.35 10.88
N LYS A 51 3.08 -0.54 9.76
CA LYS A 51 2.81 0.56 8.80
C LYS A 51 1.82 1.60 9.33
N ILE A 52 1.07 1.24 10.37
CA ILE A 52 0.15 2.14 11.06
C ILE A 52 0.58 2.36 12.52
N ASP A 53 1.88 2.22 12.78
CA ASP A 53 2.52 2.53 14.05
C ASP A 53 1.93 1.76 15.25
N ILE A 54 1.48 0.51 15.06
CA ILE A 54 1.00 -0.31 16.17
C ILE A 54 2.20 -0.74 17.03
N PRO A 55 2.28 -0.31 18.30
CA PRO A 55 3.36 -0.71 19.18
C PRO A 55 3.24 -2.20 19.51
N GLU A 56 4.39 -2.84 19.78
CA GLU A 56 4.47 -4.28 20.06
C GLU A 56 3.55 -4.73 21.20
N ILE A 57 3.40 -3.88 22.23
CA ILE A 57 2.52 -4.11 23.38
C ILE A 57 1.03 -4.23 22.97
N ARG A 58 0.63 -3.64 21.84
CA ARG A 58 -0.77 -3.60 21.37
C ARG A 58 -1.08 -4.54 20.20
N ILE A 59 -0.12 -5.35 19.75
CA ILE A 59 -0.35 -6.24 18.60
C ILE A 59 -1.46 -7.26 18.88
N ASP A 60 -1.47 -7.82 20.08
CA ASP A 60 -2.48 -8.82 20.47
C ASP A 60 -3.88 -8.22 20.53
N ASP A 61 -3.98 -7.01 21.07
CA ASP A 61 -5.24 -6.27 21.12
C ASP A 61 -5.74 -5.97 19.71
N PHE A 62 -4.86 -5.48 18.83
CA PHE A 62 -5.22 -5.16 17.46
C PHE A 62 -5.69 -6.38 16.68
N ARG A 63 -4.98 -7.51 16.79
CA ARG A 63 -5.36 -8.77 16.13
C ARG A 63 -6.72 -9.28 16.63
N ARG A 64 -6.99 -9.16 17.93
CA ARG A 64 -8.29 -9.49 18.53
C ARG A 64 -9.39 -8.54 18.06
N GLU A 65 -9.13 -7.24 17.97
CA GLU A 65 -10.07 -6.26 17.43
C GLU A 65 -10.49 -6.61 15.99
N ILE A 66 -9.53 -6.98 15.13
CA ILE A 66 -9.81 -7.42 13.75
C ILE A 66 -10.68 -8.68 13.73
N MET A 67 -10.36 -9.70 14.54
CA MET A 67 -11.16 -10.92 14.60
C MET A 67 -12.57 -10.70 15.16
N ASN A 68 -12.70 -9.86 16.19
CA ASN A 68 -14.00 -9.50 16.74
C ASN A 68 -14.85 -8.76 15.70
N TYR A 69 -14.23 -7.88 14.92
CA TYR A 69 -14.90 -7.18 13.83
C TYR A 69 -15.38 -8.16 12.75
N ILE A 70 -14.52 -9.07 12.29
CA ILE A 70 -14.89 -10.13 11.34
C ILE A 70 -16.03 -10.99 11.90
N ALA A 71 -15.95 -11.37 13.17
CA ALA A 71 -16.98 -12.17 13.83
C ALA A 71 -18.33 -11.44 13.89
N SER A 72 -18.33 -10.13 14.20
CA SER A 72 -19.57 -9.32 14.19
C SER A 72 -20.21 -9.26 12.80
N LEU A 73 -19.41 -9.11 11.73
CA LEU A 73 -19.91 -9.12 10.36
C LEU A 73 -20.47 -10.49 9.97
N ALA A 74 -19.82 -11.57 10.37
CA ALA A 74 -20.29 -12.92 10.12
C ALA A 74 -21.63 -13.22 10.83
N LEU A 75 -21.85 -12.67 12.02
CA LEU A 75 -23.15 -12.77 12.73
C LEU A 75 -24.28 -12.01 12.03
N GLU A 76 -23.94 -11.01 11.22
CA GLU A 76 -24.88 -10.23 10.40
C GLU A 76 -25.03 -10.77 8.97
N ASP A 77 -24.50 -11.96 8.67
CA ASP A 77 -24.41 -12.56 7.32
C ASP A 77 -23.72 -11.64 6.29
N LYS A 78 -22.83 -10.76 6.75
CA LYS A 78 -22.05 -9.85 5.91
C LYS A 78 -20.67 -10.42 5.62
N VAL A 79 -20.20 -10.16 4.41
CA VAL A 79 -18.83 -10.49 4.00
C VAL A 79 -17.89 -9.41 4.54
N PHE A 80 -16.75 -9.84 5.09
CA PHE A 80 -15.70 -8.92 5.48
C PHE A 80 -15.13 -8.20 4.25
N ASP A 81 -15.11 -6.88 4.29
CA ASP A 81 -14.46 -6.03 3.30
C ASP A 81 -13.37 -5.22 3.99
N TYR A 82 -12.14 -5.29 3.49
CA TYR A 82 -11.03 -4.52 4.04
C TYR A 82 -11.23 -3.01 3.87
N GLN A 83 -12.06 -2.59 2.91
CA GLN A 83 -12.35 -1.17 2.68
C GLN A 83 -13.18 -0.54 3.79
N SER A 84 -13.92 -1.33 4.57
CA SER A 84 -14.74 -0.81 5.68
C SER A 84 -13.89 -0.39 6.90
N ASN A 85 -12.65 -0.85 6.99
CA ASN A 85 -11.72 -0.51 8.05
C ASN A 85 -10.56 0.33 7.50
N GLU A 86 -10.64 1.65 7.71
CA GLU A 86 -9.65 2.60 7.21
C GLU A 86 -8.23 2.34 7.73
N ARG A 87 -8.09 1.87 8.98
CA ARG A 87 -6.77 1.57 9.56
C ARG A 87 -6.13 0.38 8.84
N LEU A 88 -6.88 -0.71 8.69
CA LEU A 88 -6.37 -1.90 8.01
C LEU A 88 -6.09 -1.62 6.53
N ARG A 89 -7.00 -0.93 5.84
CA ARG A 89 -6.81 -0.53 4.43
C ARG A 89 -5.50 0.25 4.25
N ARG A 90 -5.28 1.29 5.05
CA ARG A 90 -4.06 2.10 4.98
C ARG A 90 -2.81 1.26 5.26
N ALA A 91 -2.84 0.36 6.23
CA ALA A 91 -1.71 -0.51 6.54
C ALA A 91 -1.32 -1.40 5.34
N LEU A 92 -2.32 -2.01 4.69
CA LEU A 92 -2.14 -2.86 3.52
C LEU A 92 -1.62 -2.07 2.32
N GLU A 93 -2.19 -0.90 2.05
CA GLU A 93 -1.74 -0.01 0.97
C GLU A 93 -0.28 0.45 1.16
N LEU A 94 0.08 0.87 2.38
CA LEU A 94 1.45 1.29 2.69
C LEU A 94 2.44 0.13 2.57
N LYS A 95 2.05 -1.07 3.00
CA LYS A 95 2.87 -2.27 2.87
C LYS A 95 3.10 -2.62 1.39
N LEU A 96 2.04 -2.66 0.59
CA LEU A 96 2.15 -2.94 -0.84
C LEU A 96 3.00 -1.88 -1.55
N PHE A 97 2.81 -0.61 -1.21
CA PHE A 97 3.60 0.48 -1.75
C PHE A 97 5.08 0.33 -1.42
N GLU A 98 5.43 -0.06 -0.20
CA GLU A 98 6.82 -0.28 0.19
C GLU A 98 7.46 -1.46 -0.57
N GLU A 99 6.75 -2.58 -0.71
CA GLU A 99 7.23 -3.74 -1.49
C GLU A 99 7.43 -3.42 -2.96
N GLN A 100 6.57 -2.55 -3.51
CA GLN A 100 6.68 -2.12 -4.89
C GLN A 100 7.62 -0.93 -5.08
N LYS A 101 8.00 -0.18 -4.03
CA LYS A 101 8.80 1.05 -4.13
C LYS A 101 10.13 0.84 -4.86
N ASP A 102 10.81 -0.27 -4.62
CA ASP A 102 12.10 -0.57 -5.26
C ASP A 102 11.92 -1.19 -6.66
N THR A 103 10.75 -1.80 -6.91
CA THR A 103 10.34 -2.31 -8.22
C THR A 103 9.82 -1.20 -9.14
N ILE A 104 9.27 -0.13 -8.56
CA ILE A 104 9.03 1.16 -9.20
C ILE A 104 10.40 1.79 -9.42
N LYS A 105 11.07 1.24 -10.44
CA LYS A 105 12.27 1.75 -11.04
C LYS A 105 12.10 3.25 -11.26
N LEU A 106 12.70 4.04 -10.37
CA LEU A 106 13.06 5.43 -10.65
C LEU A 106 13.94 5.52 -11.92
N SER A 107 14.48 4.38 -12.40
CA SER A 107 15.10 4.29 -13.72
C SER A 107 14.12 4.51 -14.88
N THR A 108 12.80 4.42 -14.71
CA THR A 108 11.84 4.85 -15.76
C THR A 108 11.79 6.38 -15.89
N LEU A 109 12.23 7.13 -14.87
CA LEU A 109 12.40 8.59 -14.93
C LEU A 109 13.75 9.01 -15.54
N VAL A 110 14.74 8.10 -15.64
CA VAL A 110 16.13 8.42 -16.07
C VAL A 110 16.55 7.65 -17.33
N SER A 111 15.82 6.62 -17.75
CA SER A 111 16.03 5.95 -19.04
C SER A 111 15.46 6.83 -20.15
N ARG A 112 16.30 7.13 -21.14
CA ARG A 112 16.08 7.98 -22.31
C ARG A 112 14.97 7.50 -23.29
N SER A 113 14.08 6.63 -22.83
CA SER A 113 12.84 6.20 -23.48
C SER A 113 11.72 6.28 -22.44
N VAL A 114 11.01 7.41 -22.44
CA VAL A 114 9.89 7.65 -21.53
C VAL A 114 8.80 6.63 -21.85
N ASP A 115 8.43 5.83 -20.85
CA ASP A 115 7.31 4.90 -20.91
C ASP A 115 6.03 5.67 -21.29
N PRO A 116 5.25 5.26 -22.31
CA PRO A 116 4.05 5.97 -22.74
C PRO A 116 3.05 6.23 -21.61
N ILE A 117 3.01 5.36 -20.60
CA ILE A 117 2.16 5.55 -19.41
C ILE A 117 2.65 6.71 -18.54
N ALA A 118 3.97 6.87 -18.39
CA ALA A 118 4.56 7.97 -17.63
C ALA A 118 4.35 9.32 -18.33
N GLN A 119 4.48 9.34 -19.66
CA GLN A 119 4.23 10.53 -20.46
C GLN A 119 2.77 11.02 -20.31
N GLU A 120 1.81 10.10 -20.30
CA GLU A 120 0.40 10.45 -20.13
C GLU A 120 0.12 11.07 -18.76
N ARG A 121 0.72 10.53 -17.69
CA ARG A 121 0.61 11.10 -16.35
C ARG A 121 1.20 12.52 -16.28
N ILE A 122 2.35 12.74 -16.90
CA ILE A 122 2.97 14.07 -16.99
C ILE A 122 2.04 15.04 -17.72
N ASN A 123 1.41 14.61 -18.82
CA ASN A 123 0.47 15.43 -19.60
C ASN A 123 -0.79 15.82 -18.80
N ILE A 124 -1.32 14.90 -17.97
CA ILE A 124 -2.45 15.19 -17.08
C ILE A 124 -2.07 16.27 -16.06
N VAL A 125 -0.89 16.18 -15.44
CA VAL A 125 -0.42 17.15 -14.45
C VAL A 125 -0.17 18.51 -15.10
N LYS A 126 0.48 18.54 -16.26
CA LYS A 126 0.63 19.76 -17.07
C LYS A 126 -0.72 20.41 -17.37
N SER A 127 -1.69 19.63 -17.82
CA SER A 127 -3.03 20.14 -18.13
C SER A 127 -3.71 20.78 -16.93
N ARG A 128 -3.53 20.22 -15.73
CA ARG A 128 -4.06 20.80 -14.47
C ARG A 128 -3.32 22.08 -14.10
N LEU A 129 -2.00 22.14 -14.24
CA LEU A 129 -1.21 23.35 -14.00
C LEU A 129 -1.64 24.50 -14.91
N ILE A 130 -1.87 24.21 -16.20
CA ILE A 130 -2.33 25.21 -17.17
C ILE A 130 -3.74 25.69 -16.82
N LYS A 131 -4.70 24.77 -16.65
CA LYS A 131 -6.12 25.11 -16.46
C LYS A 131 -6.40 25.79 -15.12
N ASN A 132 -5.78 25.34 -14.04
CA ASN A 132 -6.14 25.77 -12.69
C ASN A 132 -5.23 26.86 -12.13
N TYR A 133 -4.02 27.01 -12.68
CA TYR A 133 -3.00 27.90 -12.14
C TYR A 133 -2.37 28.82 -13.20
N GLY A 134 -2.85 28.79 -14.45
CA GLY A 134 -2.46 29.73 -15.50
C GLY A 134 -1.05 29.54 -16.06
N TYR A 135 -0.42 28.37 -15.84
CA TYR A 135 0.90 28.08 -16.41
C TYR A 135 0.84 27.97 -17.94
N CYS A 136 1.93 28.33 -18.60
CA CYS A 136 2.15 28.03 -20.01
C CYS A 136 2.69 26.59 -20.20
N GLU A 137 2.63 26.04 -21.41
CA GLU A 137 3.06 24.66 -21.68
C GLU A 137 4.53 24.40 -21.31
N ILE A 138 5.40 25.38 -21.60
CA ILE A 138 6.84 25.35 -21.27
C ILE A 138 7.02 25.47 -19.75
N CYS A 139 6.38 26.47 -19.15
CA CYS A 139 6.42 26.78 -17.73
C CYS A 139 6.01 25.58 -16.85
N SER A 140 4.97 24.85 -17.27
CA SER A 140 4.49 23.66 -16.55
C SER A 140 5.50 22.51 -16.59
N LEU A 141 6.28 22.38 -17.67
CA LEU A 141 7.33 21.38 -17.79
C LEU A 141 8.52 21.73 -16.90
N ASP A 142 8.92 23.00 -16.90
CA ASP A 142 10.09 23.48 -16.15
C ASP A 142 9.88 23.34 -14.65
N VAL A 143 8.68 23.63 -14.15
CA VAL A 143 8.33 23.41 -12.73
C VAL A 143 8.39 21.94 -12.37
N LEU A 144 7.86 21.04 -13.22
CA LEU A 144 7.92 19.60 -12.97
C LEU A 144 9.36 19.09 -12.95
N ASN A 145 10.20 19.55 -13.88
CA ASN A 145 11.63 19.21 -13.91
C ASN A 145 12.39 19.77 -12.70
N PHE A 146 12.06 20.98 -12.27
CA PHE A 146 12.67 21.61 -11.09
C PHE A 146 12.33 20.84 -9.82
N VAL A 147 11.06 20.52 -9.60
CA VAL A 147 10.62 19.69 -8.45
C VAL A 147 11.28 18.31 -8.51
N ALA A 148 11.29 17.65 -9.67
CA ALA A 148 11.97 16.37 -9.84
C ALA A 148 13.47 16.46 -9.49
N SER A 149 14.14 17.57 -9.83
CA SER A 149 15.54 17.78 -9.51
C SER A 149 15.80 17.96 -8.01
N ILE A 150 14.88 18.58 -7.26
CA ILE A 150 14.98 18.73 -5.78
C ILE A 150 14.88 17.35 -5.13
N TYR A 151 13.90 16.54 -5.56
CA TYR A 151 13.73 15.18 -5.06
C TYR A 151 14.94 14.29 -5.41
N ALA A 152 15.48 14.42 -6.62
CA ALA A 152 16.66 13.66 -7.05
C ALA A 152 17.94 14.02 -6.26
N ARG A 153 18.05 15.26 -5.78
CA ARG A 153 19.17 15.73 -4.94
C ARG A 153 19.02 15.37 -3.47
N GLY A 154 17.85 14.88 -3.04
CA GLY A 154 17.59 14.54 -1.64
C GLY A 154 17.40 15.76 -0.72
N ASP A 155 17.25 16.96 -1.28
CA ASP A 155 17.08 18.22 -0.54
C ASP A 155 15.64 18.42 -0.04
N VAL A 156 15.03 17.37 0.52
CA VAL A 156 13.78 17.52 1.25
C VAL A 156 14.15 18.06 2.63
N ARG A 157 13.99 19.37 2.84
CA ARG A 157 14.17 19.99 4.16
C ARG A 157 13.35 19.20 5.18
N ARG A 158 14.04 18.51 6.09
CA ARG A 158 13.43 17.98 7.32
C ARG A 158 12.93 19.18 8.10
N THR A 159 11.62 19.41 8.07
CA THR A 159 10.97 20.33 9.00
C THR A 159 11.20 19.78 10.41
N ALA A 160 11.86 20.60 11.23
CA ALA A 160 12.06 20.38 12.66
C ALA A 160 10.73 20.49 13.42
#